data_AF-A0AAV4TVS1-F1
#
_entry.id   AF-A0AAV4TVS1-F1
#
_cell.length_a   1.000
_cell.length_b   1.000
_cell.length_c   1.000
_cell.angle_alpha   90.00
_cell.angle_beta   90.00
_cell.angle_gamma   90.00
#
_symmetry.space_group_name_H-M   'P 1'
#
loop_
_entity.id
_entity.type
_entity.pdbx_description
1 polymer ?
#
loop_
_entity_poly.entity_id
_entity_poly.type
_entity_poly.pdbx_seq_one_letter_code
_entity_poly.pdbx_strand_id
1 'polypeptide(L)'
;MSKAIKDHKLPNVALGDLGLANPSINANGECPYLADKTNTKKLRRNHVWNMFVFSFCYFLTYTGFWSLANLQSTMNAEGGLGDYSQAAIYICSMLSSLFLPKALIEKWGCKNILVAGSLICCLYIGSNMYLRWDFMMSASILYGLINGPFVSAQTFYVDEMATRFQSTISENLEFIMAAFFGMFMFFSENTQVWGNVIAYYALSSGRPLKENTTLTSQCGVNFSPLTNDTNKNLDPPTEKERFILTGAYLSMGLLSVVIMAVFLEPLKNDLKEGSGCRTMMERFVSAFKQLKNPHQLLLVFISIYIGMEGPFYGNEFTELVVYLQNTCIASGYTYRIVSVVLSVMV
;
A
#
# COMPACT_ATOMS: atom_id res chain seq x y z
N MET A 1 50.50 -46.69 -1.50
CA MET A 1 49.32 -47.32 -2.11
C MET A 1 48.26 -46.24 -2.29
N SER A 2 48.27 -45.56 -3.43
CA SER A 2 47.28 -44.52 -3.79
C SER A 2 46.50 -45.05 -5.00
N LYS A 3 45.17 -45.02 -4.93
CA LYS A 3 44.27 -45.46 -5.99
C LYS A 3 43.50 -44.25 -6.50
N ALA A 4 43.79 -43.89 -7.75
CA ALA A 4 43.12 -42.88 -8.55
C ALA A 4 41.72 -43.34 -9.05
N ILE A 5 40.97 -42.40 -9.67
CA ILE A 5 39.77 -42.47 -10.56
C ILE A 5 38.71 -41.46 -10.02
N LYS A 6 38.09 -40.53 -10.76
CA LYS A 6 38.05 -40.14 -12.18
C LYS A 6 37.38 -38.74 -12.25
N ASP A 7 37.98 -37.77 -12.94
CA ASP A 7 37.29 -36.55 -13.37
C ASP A 7 36.64 -36.75 -14.74
N HIS A 8 35.40 -36.27 -14.87
CA HIS A 8 34.57 -36.39 -16.05
C HIS A 8 34.97 -35.30 -17.07
N LYS A 9 35.35 -35.72 -18.29
CA LYS A 9 35.75 -34.85 -19.40
C LYS A 9 34.55 -34.07 -19.96
N LEU A 10 34.63 -32.74 -19.95
CA LEU A 10 33.86 -31.86 -20.83
C LEU A 10 34.40 -31.97 -22.27
N PRO A 11 33.55 -31.92 -23.31
CA PRO A 11 33.99 -32.02 -24.69
C PRO A 11 34.74 -30.77 -25.15
N ASN A 12 35.79 -31.02 -25.94
CA ASN A 12 36.73 -30.06 -26.51
C ASN A 12 36.02 -28.91 -27.25
N VAL A 13 36.08 -27.70 -26.71
CA VAL A 13 35.93 -26.48 -27.51
C VAL A 13 37.26 -26.27 -28.22
N ALA A 14 37.25 -26.45 -29.53
CA ALA A 14 38.41 -26.28 -30.39
C ALA A 14 38.96 -24.85 -30.27
N LEU A 15 40.21 -24.76 -29.81
CA LEU A 15 41.06 -23.58 -29.91
C LEU A 15 41.54 -23.53 -31.36
N GLY A 16 40.94 -22.69 -32.18
CA GLY A 16 41.30 -22.52 -33.59
C GLY A 16 40.91 -21.13 -34.09
N ASP A 17 41.93 -20.40 -34.51
CA ASP A 17 41.92 -19.11 -35.21
C ASP A 17 41.54 -17.83 -34.43
N LEU A 18 42.60 -17.07 -34.16
CA LEU A 18 42.63 -15.61 -34.09
C LEU A 18 42.13 -15.01 -35.42
N GLY A 19 40.82 -15.12 -35.66
CA GLY A 19 40.10 -14.35 -36.66
C GLY A 19 39.34 -13.26 -35.93
N LEU A 20 39.72 -11.99 -36.15
CA LEU A 20 38.85 -10.84 -35.88
C LEU A 20 37.59 -10.98 -36.75
N ALA A 21 36.62 -11.76 -36.28
CA ALA A 21 35.31 -11.84 -36.88
C ALA A 21 34.65 -10.47 -36.69
N ASN A 22 34.64 -9.71 -37.77
CA ASN A 22 33.89 -8.46 -37.87
C ASN A 22 32.45 -8.75 -37.44
N PRO A 23 31.89 -8.03 -36.44
CA PRO A 23 30.52 -8.28 -36.04
C PRO A 23 29.61 -8.01 -37.23
N SER A 24 28.85 -9.03 -37.65
CA SER A 24 27.95 -8.95 -38.79
C SER A 24 26.93 -7.84 -38.58
N ILE A 25 27.12 -6.71 -39.27
CA ILE A 25 26.23 -5.56 -39.27
C ILE A 25 24.92 -5.97 -39.94
N ASN A 26 23.77 -5.73 -39.29
CA ASN A 26 22.46 -5.94 -39.89
C ASN A 26 22.22 -4.92 -41.04
N ALA A 27 21.19 -5.11 -41.87
CA ALA A 27 20.89 -4.24 -43.01
C ALA A 27 20.69 -2.74 -42.66
N ASN A 28 20.63 -2.41 -41.37
CA ASN A 28 20.48 -1.06 -40.82
C ASN A 28 21.78 -0.46 -40.27
N GLY A 29 22.94 -1.11 -40.44
CA GLY A 29 24.21 -0.55 -39.97
C GLY A 29 24.56 -0.88 -38.51
N GLU A 30 23.72 -1.63 -37.80
CA GLU A 30 23.90 -1.92 -36.37
C GLU A 30 24.46 -3.32 -36.11
N CYS A 31 25.42 -3.39 -35.19
CA CYS A 31 25.93 -4.64 -34.65
C CYS A 31 24.85 -5.31 -33.77
N PRO A 32 24.41 -6.55 -34.06
CA PRO A 32 23.31 -7.23 -33.36
C PRO A 32 23.49 -7.30 -31.84
N TYR A 33 24.73 -7.49 -31.38
CA TYR A 33 25.08 -7.51 -29.96
C TYR A 33 24.85 -6.15 -29.27
N LEU A 34 25.14 -5.04 -29.96
CA LEU A 34 24.92 -3.69 -29.43
C LEU A 34 23.43 -3.32 -29.43
N ALA A 35 22.69 -3.74 -30.46
CA ALA A 35 21.24 -3.56 -30.53
C ALA A 35 20.53 -4.35 -29.40
N ASP A 36 20.93 -5.59 -29.15
CA ASP A 36 20.42 -6.44 -28.07
C ASP A 36 20.70 -5.87 -26.67
N LYS A 37 21.94 -5.39 -26.44
CA LYS A 37 22.32 -4.72 -25.20
C LYS A 37 21.57 -3.40 -24.98
N THR A 38 21.29 -2.65 -26.05
CA THR A 38 20.54 -1.38 -25.98
C THR A 38 19.05 -1.64 -25.70
N ASN A 39 18.47 -2.65 -26.33
CA ASN A 39 17.09 -3.09 -26.07
C ASN A 39 16.92 -3.60 -24.64
N THR A 40 17.87 -4.41 -24.14
CA THR A 40 17.85 -4.90 -22.75
C THR A 40 17.93 -3.75 -21.75
N LYS A 41 18.79 -2.75 -21.97
CA LYS A 41 18.85 -1.54 -21.12
C LYS A 41 17.55 -0.74 -21.13
N LYS A 42 16.91 -0.60 -22.31
CA LYS A 42 15.63 0.09 -22.45
C LYS A 42 14.51 -0.64 -21.71
N LEU A 43 14.42 -1.96 -21.89
CA LEU A 43 13.44 -2.80 -21.20
C LEU A 43 13.58 -2.73 -19.67
N ARG A 44 14.82 -2.83 -19.19
CA ARG A 44 15.14 -2.67 -17.76
C ARG A 44 14.69 -1.33 -17.20
N ARG A 45 14.96 -0.24 -17.91
CA ARG A 45 14.51 1.10 -17.54
C ARG A 45 12.99 1.18 -17.52
N ASN A 46 12.32 0.56 -18.48
CA ASN A 46 10.86 0.54 -18.52
C ASN A 46 10.26 -0.18 -17.30
N HIS A 47 10.79 -1.32 -16.88
CA HIS A 47 10.29 -2.01 -15.67
C HIS A 47 10.44 -1.17 -14.40
N VAL A 48 11.60 -0.53 -14.20
CA VAL A 48 11.82 0.39 -13.06
C VAL A 48 10.92 1.62 -13.16
N TRP A 49 10.73 2.16 -14.37
CA TRP A 49 9.85 3.30 -14.59
C TRP A 49 8.38 2.95 -14.30
N ASN A 50 7.90 1.82 -14.80
CA ASN A 50 6.54 1.34 -14.56
C ASN A 50 6.30 1.03 -13.08
N MET A 51 7.32 0.55 -12.38
CA MET A 51 7.30 0.38 -10.92
C MET A 51 7.21 1.73 -10.20
N PHE A 52 8.06 2.69 -10.56
CA PHE A 52 8.03 4.04 -10.00
C PHE A 52 6.68 4.72 -10.21
N VAL A 53 6.15 4.69 -11.43
CA VAL A 53 4.84 5.26 -11.77
C VAL A 53 3.75 4.61 -10.93
N PHE A 54 3.76 3.29 -10.79
CA PHE A 54 2.80 2.58 -9.95
C PHE A 54 2.89 3.03 -8.48
N SER A 55 4.07 3.02 -7.88
CA SER A 55 4.29 3.44 -6.50
C SER A 55 3.91 4.91 -6.25
N PHE A 56 4.20 5.79 -7.20
CA PHE A 56 3.83 7.20 -7.12
C PHE A 56 2.31 7.39 -7.24
N CYS A 57 1.63 6.64 -8.10
CA CYS A 57 0.17 6.65 -8.18
C CYS A 57 -0.47 6.12 -6.88
N TYR A 58 0.07 5.02 -6.33
CA TYR A 58 -0.36 4.52 -5.03
C TYR A 58 -0.22 5.61 -3.96
N PHE A 59 0.93 6.29 -3.91
CA PHE A 59 1.18 7.38 -3.00
C PHE A 59 0.10 8.48 -3.10
N LEU A 60 -0.16 8.98 -4.31
CA LEU A 60 -1.15 10.04 -4.51
C LEU A 60 -2.58 9.67 -4.09
N THR A 61 -3.00 8.43 -4.36
CA THR A 61 -4.36 7.95 -4.01
C THR A 61 -4.49 7.69 -2.52
N TYR A 62 -3.53 6.95 -1.94
CA TYR A 62 -3.65 6.44 -0.57
C TYR A 62 -3.23 7.44 0.51
N THR A 63 -2.53 8.53 0.13
CA THR A 63 -2.31 9.70 1.01
C THR A 63 -3.62 10.21 1.60
N GLY A 64 -4.63 10.38 0.75
CA GLY A 64 -5.94 10.85 1.19
C GLY A 64 -6.71 9.81 2.00
N PHE A 65 -6.63 8.54 1.59
CA PHE A 65 -7.34 7.45 2.27
C PHE A 65 -6.87 7.27 3.72
N TRP A 66 -5.55 7.10 3.93
CA TRP A 66 -5.01 6.86 5.27
C TRP A 66 -5.19 8.06 6.20
N SER A 67 -4.95 9.27 5.69
CA SER A 67 -5.20 10.48 6.50
C SER A 67 -6.68 10.63 6.88
N LEU A 68 -7.59 10.35 5.95
CA LEU A 68 -9.02 10.35 6.27
C LEU A 68 -9.40 9.24 7.25
N ALA A 69 -8.78 8.05 7.17
CA ALA A 69 -9.00 6.95 8.09
C ALA A 69 -8.69 7.36 9.53
N ASN A 70 -7.54 8.03 9.75
CA ASN A 70 -7.13 8.57 11.06
C ASN A 70 -8.12 9.60 11.60
N LEU A 71 -8.75 10.37 10.70
CA LEU A 71 -9.70 11.42 11.07
C LEU A 71 -11.16 10.93 11.12
N GLN A 72 -11.49 9.69 10.75
CA GLN A 72 -12.88 9.26 10.57
C GLN A 72 -13.72 9.41 11.84
N SER A 73 -13.21 8.90 12.96
CA SER A 73 -13.92 8.91 14.24
C SER A 73 -14.18 10.33 14.75
N THR A 74 -13.27 11.27 14.46
CA THR A 74 -13.37 12.68 14.87
C THR A 74 -14.19 13.50 13.89
N MET A 75 -13.93 13.35 12.60
CA MET A 75 -14.56 14.14 11.54
C MET A 75 -16.02 13.74 11.31
N ASN A 76 -16.34 12.45 11.48
CA ASN A 76 -17.65 11.87 11.22
C ASN A 76 -18.24 11.20 12.48
N ALA A 77 -18.08 11.87 13.63
CA ALA A 77 -18.50 11.37 14.94
C ALA A 77 -20.03 11.24 15.11
N GLU A 78 -20.81 12.01 14.33
CA GLU A 78 -22.27 12.02 14.45
C GLU A 78 -22.87 10.64 14.18
N GLY A 79 -23.50 10.06 15.22
CA GLY A 79 -24.07 8.71 15.17
C GLY A 79 -23.05 7.57 14.99
N GLY A 80 -21.75 7.83 15.15
CA GLY A 80 -20.68 6.85 14.92
C GLY A 80 -20.45 6.52 13.44
N LEU A 81 -20.96 7.34 12.51
CA LEU A 81 -20.93 7.09 11.07
C LEU A 81 -19.50 6.79 10.55
N GLY A 82 -18.50 7.54 11.02
CA GLY A 82 -17.09 7.32 10.68
C GLY A 82 -16.62 5.90 11.03
N ASP A 83 -16.86 5.48 12.26
CA ASP A 83 -16.42 4.18 12.79
C ASP A 83 -17.12 3.01 12.08
N TYR A 84 -18.44 3.11 11.89
CA TYR A 84 -19.20 2.09 11.16
C TYR A 84 -18.75 1.98 9.70
N SER A 85 -18.40 3.09 9.06
CA SER A 85 -17.93 3.09 7.68
C SER A 85 -16.58 2.39 7.53
N GLN A 86 -15.67 2.55 8.51
CA GLN A 86 -14.36 1.89 8.54
C GLN A 86 -14.52 0.40 8.84
N ALA A 87 -15.36 0.05 9.82
CA ALA A 87 -15.69 -1.34 10.12
C ALA A 87 -16.24 -2.07 8.88
N ALA A 88 -17.12 -1.42 8.11
CA ALA A 88 -17.65 -1.97 6.88
C ALA A 88 -16.55 -2.21 5.82
N ILE A 89 -15.62 -1.27 5.64
CA ILE A 89 -14.47 -1.44 4.74
C ILE A 89 -13.66 -2.67 5.15
N TYR A 90 -13.30 -2.80 6.43
CA TYR A 90 -12.46 -3.91 6.90
C TYR A 90 -13.17 -5.27 6.78
N ILE A 91 -14.44 -5.38 7.18
CA ILE A 91 -15.22 -6.62 7.06
C ILE A 91 -15.35 -7.04 5.59
N CYS A 92 -15.74 -6.11 4.72
CA CYS A 92 -15.86 -6.38 3.29
C CYS A 92 -14.50 -6.72 2.65
N SER A 93 -13.42 -6.04 3.06
CA SER A 93 -12.06 -6.32 2.60
C SER A 93 -11.58 -7.71 3.01
N MET A 94 -11.85 -8.13 4.24
CA MET A 94 -11.50 -9.46 4.74
C MET A 94 -12.21 -10.55 3.94
N LEU A 95 -13.54 -10.42 3.78
CA LEU A 95 -14.31 -11.36 2.96
C LEU A 95 -13.84 -11.35 1.50
N SER A 96 -13.56 -10.16 0.96
CA SER A 96 -13.17 -10.04 -0.43
C SER A 96 -11.83 -10.68 -0.72
N SER A 97 -10.84 -10.46 0.14
CA SER A 97 -9.47 -10.99 0.00
C SER A 97 -9.42 -12.52 -0.07
N LEU A 98 -10.37 -13.21 0.57
CA LEU A 98 -10.44 -14.68 0.54
C LEU A 98 -10.95 -15.23 -0.79
N PHE A 99 -11.84 -14.49 -1.44
CA PHE A 99 -12.70 -15.03 -2.48
C PHE A 99 -12.43 -14.37 -3.84
N LEU A 100 -12.46 -13.05 -3.90
CA LEU A 100 -12.53 -12.30 -5.16
C LEU A 100 -11.23 -12.19 -5.98
N PRO A 101 -9.99 -12.17 -5.41
CA PRO A 101 -8.79 -11.87 -6.17
C PRO A 101 -8.59 -12.71 -7.43
N LYS A 102 -8.69 -14.04 -7.31
CA LYS A 102 -8.47 -14.93 -8.46
C LYS A 102 -9.44 -14.63 -9.60
N ALA A 103 -10.73 -14.65 -9.28
CA ALA A 103 -11.79 -14.53 -10.28
C ALA A 103 -11.77 -13.16 -10.97
N LEU A 104 -11.51 -12.09 -10.22
CA LEU A 104 -11.46 -10.75 -10.80
C LEU A 104 -10.17 -10.53 -11.59
N ILE A 105 -9.00 -10.94 -11.08
CA ILE A 105 -7.72 -10.70 -11.79
C ILE A 105 -7.70 -11.48 -13.11
N GLU A 106 -8.22 -12.71 -13.13
CA GLU A 106 -8.36 -13.48 -14.38
C GLU A 106 -9.34 -12.84 -15.37
N LYS A 107 -10.48 -12.32 -14.90
CA LYS A 107 -11.53 -11.79 -15.78
C LYS A 107 -11.24 -10.38 -16.29
N TRP A 108 -10.74 -9.50 -15.42
CA TRP A 108 -10.58 -8.07 -15.70
C TRP A 108 -9.12 -7.68 -15.94
N GLY A 109 -8.17 -8.51 -15.52
CA GLY A 109 -6.74 -8.20 -15.61
C GLY A 109 -6.25 -7.30 -14.47
N CYS A 110 -4.96 -7.43 -14.15
CA CYS A 110 -4.32 -6.73 -13.03
C CYS A 110 -4.44 -5.20 -13.15
N LYS A 111 -4.09 -4.61 -14.30
CA LYS A 111 -4.15 -3.15 -14.54
C LYS A 111 -5.54 -2.58 -14.27
N ASN A 112 -6.59 -3.23 -14.76
CA ASN A 112 -7.95 -2.70 -14.63
C ASN A 112 -8.43 -2.73 -13.18
N ILE A 113 -8.02 -3.73 -12.39
CA ILE A 113 -8.32 -3.79 -10.96
C ILE A 113 -7.61 -2.69 -10.20
N LEU A 114 -6.34 -2.42 -10.51
CA LEU A 114 -5.59 -1.33 -9.88
C LEU A 114 -6.24 0.05 -10.17
N VAL A 115 -6.64 0.27 -11.42
CA VAL A 115 -7.33 1.52 -11.83
C VAL A 115 -8.72 1.61 -11.18
N ALA A 116 -9.52 0.54 -11.24
CA ALA A 116 -10.87 0.52 -10.69
C ALA A 116 -10.86 0.66 -9.15
N GLY A 117 -9.93 -0.03 -8.47
CA GLY A 117 -9.77 0.08 -7.02
C GLY A 117 -9.37 1.49 -6.60
N SER A 118 -8.45 2.12 -7.32
CA SER A 118 -8.07 3.53 -7.08
C SER A 118 -9.24 4.49 -7.31
N LEU A 119 -10.05 4.26 -8.33
CA LEU A 119 -11.24 5.07 -8.60
C LEU A 119 -12.32 4.89 -7.52
N ILE A 120 -12.58 3.65 -7.09
CA ILE A 120 -13.53 3.38 -6.00
C ILE A 120 -13.02 3.97 -4.67
N CYS A 121 -11.70 3.96 -4.43
CA CYS A 121 -11.10 4.68 -3.30
C CYS A 121 -11.43 6.18 -3.37
N CYS A 122 -11.29 6.80 -4.55
CA CYS A 122 -11.69 8.20 -4.76
C CYS A 122 -13.19 8.43 -4.51
N LEU A 123 -14.06 7.47 -4.86
CA LEU A 123 -15.50 7.57 -4.53
C LEU A 123 -15.74 7.55 -3.02
N TYR A 124 -15.04 6.69 -2.27
CA TYR A 124 -15.11 6.68 -0.81
C TYR A 124 -14.58 8.00 -0.21
N ILE A 125 -13.43 8.50 -0.67
CA ILE A 125 -12.89 9.80 -0.27
C ILE A 125 -13.94 10.89 -0.54
N GLY A 126 -14.49 10.96 -1.75
CA GLY A 126 -15.52 11.94 -2.12
C GLY A 126 -16.82 11.81 -1.32
N SER A 127 -17.18 10.62 -0.85
CA SER A 127 -18.34 10.42 0.03
C SER A 127 -18.23 11.16 1.36
N ASN A 128 -17.00 11.45 1.81
CA ASN A 128 -16.75 12.25 3.01
C ASN A 128 -17.13 13.73 2.83
N MET A 129 -17.42 14.22 1.61
CA MET A 129 -17.90 15.60 1.42
C MET A 129 -19.34 15.79 1.92
N TYR A 130 -20.16 14.73 1.89
CA TYR A 130 -21.56 14.75 2.33
C TYR A 130 -21.85 13.56 3.24
N LEU A 131 -22.06 13.82 4.54
CA LEU A 131 -22.26 12.80 5.59
C LEU A 131 -23.66 12.16 5.55
N ARG A 132 -24.06 11.65 4.39
CA ARG A 132 -25.26 10.81 4.29
C ARG A 132 -24.88 9.37 4.54
N TRP A 133 -25.51 8.78 5.55
CA TRP A 133 -25.37 7.37 5.93
C TRP A 133 -25.41 6.43 4.73
N ASP A 134 -26.46 6.52 3.92
CA ASP A 134 -26.66 5.62 2.77
C ASP A 134 -25.52 5.70 1.75
N PHE A 135 -25.04 6.91 1.46
CA PHE A 135 -24.03 7.13 0.43
C PHE A 135 -22.65 6.69 0.91
N MET A 136 -22.27 7.10 2.12
CA MET A 136 -20.98 6.77 2.72
C MET A 136 -20.86 5.26 3.00
N MET A 137 -21.92 4.63 3.52
CA MET A 137 -21.93 3.18 3.78
C MET A 137 -21.84 2.37 2.49
N SER A 138 -22.56 2.78 1.44
CA SER A 138 -22.49 2.11 0.13
C SER A 138 -21.09 2.24 -0.48
N ALA A 139 -20.47 3.42 -0.38
CA ALA A 139 -19.10 3.64 -0.84
C ALA A 139 -18.08 2.80 -0.05
N SER A 140 -18.24 2.70 1.28
CA SER A 140 -17.42 1.84 2.15
C SER A 140 -17.51 0.36 1.77
N ILE A 141 -18.71 -0.17 1.57
CA ILE A 141 -18.91 -1.57 1.18
C ILE A 141 -18.27 -1.83 -0.19
N LEU A 142 -18.52 -0.94 -1.16
CA LEU A 142 -17.95 -1.06 -2.50
C LEU A 142 -16.42 -1.02 -2.46
N TYR A 143 -15.84 -0.10 -1.69
CA TYR A 143 -14.39 0.00 -1.53
C TYR A 143 -13.80 -1.23 -0.81
N GLY A 144 -14.41 -1.69 0.28
CA GLY A 144 -13.99 -2.91 0.95
C GLY A 144 -14.03 -4.13 0.02
N LEU A 145 -15.07 -4.26 -0.82
CA LEU A 145 -15.17 -5.35 -1.78
C LEU A 145 -14.10 -5.32 -2.88
N ILE A 146 -13.62 -4.16 -3.34
CA ILE A 146 -12.54 -4.11 -4.33
C ILE A 146 -11.14 -4.18 -3.68
N ASN A 147 -11.01 -3.82 -2.40
CA ASN A 147 -9.72 -3.70 -1.71
C ASN A 147 -8.93 -5.01 -1.69
N GLY A 148 -9.57 -6.16 -1.41
CA GLY A 148 -8.88 -7.46 -1.41
C GLY A 148 -8.25 -7.82 -2.78
N PRO A 149 -9.02 -7.79 -3.88
CA PRO A 149 -8.52 -7.90 -5.24
C PRO A 149 -7.45 -6.87 -5.58
N PHE A 150 -7.61 -5.63 -5.12
CA PHE A 150 -6.64 -4.55 -5.35
C PHE A 150 -5.29 -4.87 -4.71
N VAL A 151 -5.25 -5.21 -3.41
CA VAL A 151 -4.03 -5.57 -2.69
C VAL A 151 -3.36 -6.80 -3.33
N SER A 152 -4.15 -7.78 -3.76
CA SER A 152 -3.63 -8.95 -4.47
C SER A 152 -3.02 -8.60 -5.83
N ALA A 153 -3.69 -7.73 -6.60
CA ALA A 153 -3.20 -7.25 -7.89
C ALA A 153 -1.93 -6.40 -7.73
N GLN A 154 -1.87 -5.59 -6.67
CA GLN A 154 -0.70 -4.78 -6.31
C GLN A 154 0.52 -5.67 -6.03
N THR A 155 0.39 -6.64 -5.12
CA THR A 155 1.50 -7.56 -4.79
C THR A 155 1.95 -8.33 -6.03
N PHE A 156 1.00 -8.83 -6.82
CA PHE A 156 1.30 -9.51 -8.07
C PHE A 156 2.01 -8.59 -9.08
N TYR A 157 1.61 -7.33 -9.19
CA TYR A 157 2.24 -6.36 -10.09
C TYR A 157 3.70 -6.10 -9.71
N VAL A 158 3.97 -5.88 -8.42
CA VAL A 158 5.33 -5.66 -7.90
C VAL A 158 6.21 -6.88 -8.15
N ASP A 159 5.70 -8.08 -7.85
CA ASP A 159 6.38 -9.36 -8.04
C ASP A 159 6.71 -9.63 -9.51
N GLU A 160 5.75 -9.40 -10.40
CA GLU A 160 5.94 -9.57 -11.84
C GLU A 160 6.93 -8.56 -12.42
N MET A 161 6.90 -7.30 -11.98
CA MET A 161 7.89 -6.30 -12.41
C MET A 161 9.30 -6.65 -11.94
N ALA A 162 9.45 -7.15 -10.71
CA ALA A 162 10.71 -7.64 -10.18
C ALA A 162 11.22 -8.86 -10.98
N THR A 163 10.35 -9.81 -11.28
CA THR A 163 10.67 -11.02 -12.05
C THR A 163 11.09 -10.68 -13.48
N ARG A 164 10.35 -9.82 -14.17
CA ARG A 164 10.72 -9.35 -15.52
C ARG A 164 12.03 -8.57 -15.50
N PHE A 165 12.25 -7.72 -14.49
CA PHE A 165 13.52 -7.04 -14.33
C PHE A 165 14.66 -8.03 -14.12
N GLN A 166 14.48 -9.04 -13.27
CA GLN A 166 15.48 -10.08 -13.02
C GLN A 166 15.81 -10.87 -14.30
N SER A 167 14.85 -11.13 -15.19
CA SER A 167 15.15 -11.80 -16.47
C SER A 167 16.16 -11.05 -17.35
N THR A 168 16.38 -9.75 -17.10
CA THR A 168 17.35 -8.91 -17.81
C THR A 168 18.73 -8.83 -17.16
N ILE A 169 18.92 -9.47 -15.99
CA ILE A 169 20.16 -9.39 -15.21
C ILE A 169 20.46 -10.73 -14.49
N SER A 170 21.72 -11.13 -14.44
CA SER A 170 22.12 -12.38 -13.78
C SER A 170 22.28 -12.23 -12.26
N GLU A 171 21.30 -11.62 -11.60
CA GLU A 171 21.27 -11.41 -10.15
C GLU A 171 20.23 -12.32 -9.47
N ASN A 172 20.35 -12.46 -8.14
CA ASN A 172 19.42 -13.25 -7.35
C ASN A 172 18.02 -12.63 -7.34
N LEU A 173 16.99 -13.46 -7.60
CA LEU A 173 15.59 -13.04 -7.67
C LEU A 173 15.07 -12.51 -6.33
N GLU A 174 15.43 -13.14 -5.21
CA GLU A 174 14.99 -12.74 -3.87
C GLU A 174 15.49 -11.34 -3.53
N PHE A 175 16.74 -11.03 -3.89
CA PHE A 175 17.32 -9.70 -3.70
C PHE A 175 16.58 -8.62 -4.53
N ILE A 176 16.29 -8.92 -5.80
CA ILE A 176 15.59 -7.99 -6.68
C ILE A 176 14.14 -7.78 -6.22
N MET A 177 13.44 -8.86 -5.84
CA MET A 177 12.11 -8.78 -5.26
C MET A 177 12.11 -7.90 -4.02
N ALA A 178 13.04 -8.12 -3.09
CA ALA A 178 13.19 -7.29 -1.88
C ALA A 178 13.43 -5.81 -2.23
N ALA A 179 14.24 -5.50 -3.25
CA ALA A 179 14.48 -4.13 -3.67
C ALA A 179 13.23 -3.46 -4.27
N PHE A 180 12.47 -4.16 -5.10
CA PHE A 180 11.21 -3.66 -5.66
C PHE A 180 10.14 -3.47 -4.58
N PHE A 181 9.96 -4.44 -3.68
CA PHE A 181 9.08 -4.28 -2.53
C PHE A 181 9.52 -3.13 -1.64
N GLY A 182 10.81 -2.98 -1.35
CA GLY A 182 11.34 -1.85 -0.57
C GLY A 182 11.06 -0.50 -1.22
N MET A 183 11.19 -0.39 -2.54
CA MET A 183 10.82 0.80 -3.29
C MET A 183 9.32 1.11 -3.16
N PHE A 184 8.46 0.10 -3.30
CA PHE A 184 7.02 0.29 -3.11
C PHE A 184 6.67 0.71 -1.68
N MET A 185 7.22 0.01 -0.68
CA MET A 185 6.98 0.30 0.74
C MET A 185 7.42 1.71 1.11
N PHE A 186 8.54 2.21 0.56
CA PHE A 186 8.95 3.59 0.75
C PHE A 186 7.81 4.57 0.40
N PHE A 187 7.17 4.43 -0.77
CA PHE A 187 6.05 5.29 -1.14
C PHE A 187 4.80 5.03 -0.29
N SER A 188 4.52 3.77 0.03
CA SER A 188 3.37 3.37 0.83
C SER A 188 3.39 4.00 2.22
N GLU A 189 4.49 3.87 2.96
CA GLU A 189 4.60 4.41 4.32
C GLU A 189 4.61 5.95 4.34
N ASN A 190 5.12 6.59 3.28
CA ASN A 190 5.09 8.05 3.16
C ASN A 190 3.66 8.61 2.96
N THR A 191 2.67 7.79 2.60
CA THR A 191 1.29 8.29 2.43
C THR A 191 0.70 8.87 3.71
N GLN A 192 0.97 8.23 4.84
CA GLN A 192 0.45 8.65 6.14
C GLN A 192 1.08 9.99 6.58
N VAL A 193 2.40 10.09 6.44
CA VAL A 193 3.20 11.30 6.69
C VAL A 193 2.60 12.50 5.95
N TRP A 194 2.54 12.42 4.62
CA TRP A 194 2.12 13.55 3.80
C TRP A 194 0.62 13.82 3.91
N GLY A 195 -0.18 12.79 4.16
CA GLY A 195 -1.61 12.92 4.40
C GLY A 195 -1.86 13.72 5.68
N ASN A 196 -1.25 13.32 6.79
CA ASN A 196 -1.42 14.03 8.06
C ASN A 196 -0.90 15.49 7.99
N VAL A 197 0.14 15.77 7.21
CA VAL A 197 0.60 17.14 6.94
C VAL A 197 -0.46 17.97 6.21
N ILE A 198 -1.09 17.41 5.16
CA ILE A 198 -2.16 18.10 4.42
C ILE A 198 -3.36 18.35 5.33
N ALA A 199 -3.77 17.35 6.12
CA ALA A 199 -4.82 17.48 7.13
C ALA A 199 -4.52 18.60 8.14
N TYR A 200 -3.29 18.63 8.67
CA TYR A 200 -2.89 19.68 9.60
C TYR A 200 -3.08 21.07 9.01
N TYR A 201 -2.59 21.35 7.81
CA TYR A 201 -2.73 22.67 7.20
C TYR A 201 -4.18 23.02 6.84
N ALA A 202 -4.97 22.03 6.39
CA ALA A 202 -6.37 22.24 6.05
C ALA A 202 -7.24 22.52 7.28
N LEU A 203 -6.97 21.85 8.41
CA LEU A 203 -7.76 21.95 9.64
C LEU A 203 -7.25 23.03 10.62
N SER A 204 -5.98 23.43 10.53
CA SER A 204 -5.40 24.47 11.42
C SER A 204 -5.64 25.90 10.95
N SER A 205 -6.10 26.10 9.70
CA SER A 205 -6.36 27.43 9.14
C SER A 205 -7.52 28.14 9.84
N GLY A 206 -7.22 28.87 10.91
CA GLY A 206 -8.14 29.82 11.55
C GLY A 206 -8.48 29.55 13.03
N ARG A 207 -7.93 28.51 13.65
CA ARG A 207 -8.11 28.27 15.10
C ARG A 207 -6.92 28.85 15.89
N PRO A 208 -7.07 29.92 16.68
CA PRO A 208 -6.07 30.23 17.68
C PRO A 208 -6.01 29.03 18.64
N LEU A 209 -4.80 28.58 18.99
CA LEU A 209 -4.57 27.61 20.07
C LEU A 209 -5.21 28.19 21.34
N LYS A 210 -6.48 27.87 21.60
CA LYS A 210 -7.10 28.17 22.88
C LYS A 210 -6.50 27.19 23.86
N GLU A 211 -5.51 27.68 24.59
CA GLU A 211 -4.90 27.03 25.74
C GLU A 211 -5.95 26.94 26.86
N ASN A 212 -6.93 26.05 26.68
CA ASN A 212 -7.91 25.74 27.71
C ASN A 212 -7.34 24.62 28.58
N THR A 213 -6.62 25.06 29.60
CA THR A 213 -6.03 24.27 30.68
C THR A 213 -7.11 23.72 31.62
N THR A 214 -8.00 22.86 31.12
CA THR A 214 -8.74 21.95 32.01
C THR A 214 -7.97 20.65 32.07
N LEU A 215 -7.12 20.58 33.10
CA LEU A 215 -6.20 19.51 33.39
C LEU A 215 -6.99 18.23 33.74
N THR A 216 -7.23 17.36 32.76
CA THR A 216 -7.73 16.01 33.05
C THR A 216 -6.57 15.24 33.69
N SER A 217 -6.69 14.98 34.99
CA SER A 217 -5.60 14.50 35.86
C SER A 217 -5.23 13.02 35.69
N GLN A 218 -5.76 12.36 34.66
CA GLN A 218 -5.49 10.96 34.36
C GLN A 218 -4.94 10.84 32.93
N CYS A 219 -3.68 10.43 32.84
CA CYS A 219 -2.91 10.27 31.61
C CYS A 219 -2.06 9.00 31.71
N GLY A 220 -1.70 8.39 30.57
CA GLY A 220 -0.86 7.20 30.52
C GLY A 220 -1.59 5.93 31.00
N VAL A 221 -0.95 5.15 31.87
CA VAL A 221 -1.48 3.84 32.36
C VAL A 221 -2.85 3.95 33.05
N ASN A 222 -3.20 5.15 33.53
CA ASN A 222 -4.48 5.44 34.18
C ASN A 222 -5.53 6.06 33.23
N PHE A 223 -5.31 6.04 31.92
CA PHE A 223 -6.30 6.50 30.94
C PHE A 223 -7.53 5.60 30.99
N SER A 224 -8.66 6.15 31.46
CA SER A 224 -9.95 5.45 31.44
C SER A 224 -10.83 6.03 30.36
N PRO A 225 -11.14 5.29 29.28
CA PRO A 225 -12.05 5.76 28.23
C PRO A 225 -13.52 5.87 28.71
N LEU A 226 -13.82 5.45 29.94
CA LEU A 226 -15.16 5.39 30.51
C LEU A 226 -15.59 6.64 31.30
N THR A 227 -14.67 7.56 31.60
CA THR A 227 -15.04 8.87 32.14
C THR A 227 -15.41 9.79 30.98
N ASN A 228 -16.71 9.99 30.84
CA ASN A 228 -17.40 10.75 29.81
C ASN A 228 -17.11 12.27 29.88
N ASP A 229 -15.83 12.65 29.84
CA ASP A 229 -15.45 14.03 29.60
C ASP A 229 -15.58 14.26 28.10
N THR A 230 -16.72 14.85 27.74
CA THR A 230 -16.93 15.51 26.46
C THR A 230 -15.82 16.54 26.32
N ASN A 231 -14.70 16.15 25.71
CA ASN A 231 -13.61 17.05 25.39
C ASN A 231 -14.16 18.07 24.39
N LYS A 232 -14.64 19.22 24.91
CA LYS A 232 -15.12 20.37 24.15
C LYS A 232 -14.07 20.98 23.20
N ASN A 233 -12.86 20.42 23.19
CA ASN A 233 -11.75 20.82 22.32
C ASN A 233 -11.74 20.09 20.95
N LEU A 234 -12.54 19.03 20.77
CA LEU A 234 -12.67 18.31 19.50
C LEU A 234 -14.04 18.58 18.86
N ASP A 235 -14.33 19.86 18.59
CA ASP A 235 -15.47 20.17 17.72
C ASP A 235 -15.17 19.63 16.30
N PRO A 236 -16.12 18.90 15.68
CA PRO A 236 -15.99 18.44 14.31
C PRO A 236 -15.57 19.58 13.39
N PRO A 237 -14.74 19.31 12.37
CA PRO A 237 -14.31 20.34 11.45
C PRO A 237 -15.51 20.98 10.75
N THR A 238 -15.42 22.29 10.54
CA THR A 238 -16.44 23.07 9.84
C THR A 238 -16.61 22.50 8.43
N GLU A 239 -17.80 22.61 7.84
CA GLU A 239 -18.06 22.14 6.47
C GLU A 239 -16.98 22.64 5.49
N LYS A 240 -16.59 23.92 5.56
CA LYS A 240 -15.52 24.49 4.72
C LYS A 240 -14.18 23.77 4.87
N GLU A 241 -13.77 23.44 6.10
CA GLU A 241 -12.51 22.74 6.39
C GLU A 241 -12.55 21.32 5.80
N ARG A 242 -13.69 20.63 5.97
CA ARG A 242 -13.92 19.29 5.38
C ARG A 242 -13.88 19.32 3.86
N PHE A 243 -14.57 20.28 3.23
CA PHE A 243 -14.59 20.41 1.77
C PHE A 243 -13.20 20.68 1.19
N ILE A 244 -12.40 21.53 1.83
CA ILE A 244 -11.03 21.82 1.41
C ILE A 244 -10.16 20.56 1.53
N LEU A 245 -10.22 19.89 2.68
CA LEU A 245 -9.43 18.69 2.97
C LEU A 245 -9.76 17.53 2.02
N THR A 246 -11.05 17.15 1.97
CA THR A 246 -11.51 16.05 1.11
C THR A 246 -11.33 16.38 -0.37
N GLY A 247 -11.54 17.64 -0.77
CA GLY A 247 -11.31 18.11 -2.14
C GLY A 247 -9.86 17.99 -2.59
N ALA A 248 -8.90 18.36 -1.72
CA ALA A 248 -7.47 18.20 -1.99
C ALA A 248 -7.12 16.73 -2.25
N TYR A 249 -7.53 15.82 -1.36
CA TYR A 249 -7.30 14.38 -1.51
C TYR A 249 -7.96 13.79 -2.74
N LEU A 250 -9.20 14.19 -3.03
CA LEU A 250 -9.93 13.72 -4.21
C LEU A 250 -9.21 14.15 -5.50
N SER A 251 -8.70 15.38 -5.57
CA SER A 251 -7.96 15.86 -6.74
C SER A 251 -6.67 15.08 -6.99
N MET A 252 -5.92 14.75 -5.93
CA MET A 252 -4.70 13.93 -6.01
C MET A 252 -5.02 12.51 -6.46
N GLY A 253 -6.08 11.90 -5.91
CA GLY A 253 -6.52 10.56 -6.29
C GLY A 253 -7.02 10.48 -7.74
N LEU A 254 -7.82 11.45 -8.20
CA LEU A 254 -8.29 11.48 -9.59
C LEU A 254 -7.13 11.68 -10.57
N LEU A 255 -6.17 12.55 -10.25
CA LEU A 255 -4.95 12.69 -11.04
C LEU A 255 -4.19 11.36 -11.12
N SER A 256 -4.06 10.65 -9.99
CA SER A 256 -3.43 9.33 -9.94
C SER A 256 -4.14 8.31 -10.83
N VAL A 257 -5.48 8.26 -10.81
CA VAL A 257 -6.27 7.36 -11.67
C VAL A 257 -5.98 7.61 -13.15
N VAL A 258 -5.88 8.88 -13.56
CA VAL A 258 -5.53 9.24 -14.95
C VAL A 258 -4.12 8.79 -15.30
N ILE A 259 -3.14 9.04 -14.43
CA ILE A 259 -1.75 8.62 -14.65
C ILE A 259 -1.68 7.09 -14.75
N MET A 260 -2.32 6.37 -13.83
CA MET A 260 -2.33 4.91 -13.82
C MET A 260 -3.03 4.32 -15.06
N ALA A 261 -4.12 4.93 -15.53
CA ALA A 261 -4.80 4.48 -16.73
C ALA A 261 -3.94 4.63 -17.99
N VAL A 262 -3.18 5.73 -18.12
CA VAL A 262 -2.38 6.06 -19.29
C VAL A 262 -1.01 5.39 -19.28
N PHE A 263 -0.27 5.51 -18.18
CA PHE A 263 1.15 5.13 -18.11
C PHE A 263 1.41 3.70 -17.62
N LEU A 264 0.47 3.07 -16.91
CA LEU A 264 0.68 1.71 -16.43
C LEU A 264 0.56 0.71 -17.59
N GLU A 265 1.61 -0.08 -17.82
CA GLU A 265 1.56 -1.14 -18.81
C GLU A 265 0.65 -2.29 -18.33
N PRO A 266 -0.27 -2.77 -19.18
CA PRO A 266 -1.07 -3.93 -18.81
C PRO A 266 -0.17 -5.17 -18.70
N LEU A 267 -0.23 -5.85 -17.56
CA LEU A 267 0.30 -7.21 -17.40
C LEU A 267 -0.62 -8.16 -18.17
N LYS A 268 -0.47 -8.16 -19.50
CA LYS A 268 -1.21 -9.06 -20.38
C LYS A 268 -0.54 -10.43 -20.29
N ASN A 269 -1.25 -11.36 -19.65
CA ASN A 269 -1.09 -12.82 -19.72
C ASN A 269 0.05 -13.46 -18.92
N ASP A 270 -0.31 -14.01 -17.75
CA ASP A 270 0.23 -15.29 -17.22
C ASP A 270 -0.78 -16.11 -16.38
N LEU A 271 -2.04 -15.64 -16.28
CA LEU A 271 -3.10 -16.38 -15.59
C LEU A 271 -3.86 -17.23 -16.62
N LYS A 272 -3.52 -18.52 -16.67
CA LYS A 272 -4.27 -19.53 -17.45
C LYS A 272 -5.75 -19.49 -17.06
N GLU A 273 -6.64 -19.34 -18.04
CA GLU A 273 -8.09 -19.39 -17.86
C GLU A 273 -8.49 -20.69 -17.15
N GLY A 274 -8.93 -20.60 -15.88
CA GLY A 274 -9.35 -21.75 -15.10
C GLY A 274 -10.56 -21.42 -14.25
N SER A 275 -11.74 -21.89 -14.68
CA SER A 275 -13.08 -21.79 -14.05
C SER A 275 -13.12 -21.21 -12.62
N GLY A 276 -13.34 -19.89 -12.52
CA GLY A 276 -13.09 -19.10 -11.31
C GLY A 276 -13.85 -19.49 -10.03
N CYS A 277 -15.01 -20.17 -10.10
CA CYS A 277 -15.80 -20.51 -8.90
C CYS A 277 -15.33 -21.81 -8.22
N ARG A 278 -15.05 -22.86 -9.01
CA ARG A 278 -14.58 -24.15 -8.46
C ARG A 278 -13.20 -24.01 -7.83
N THR A 279 -12.36 -23.16 -8.42
CA THR A 279 -11.01 -22.92 -7.89
C THR A 279 -10.97 -22.05 -6.62
N MET A 280 -12.00 -21.23 -6.36
CA MET A 280 -12.04 -20.39 -5.15
C MET A 280 -12.18 -21.26 -3.89
N MET A 281 -13.15 -22.19 -3.91
CA MET A 281 -13.37 -23.12 -2.79
C MET A 281 -12.21 -24.11 -2.64
N GLU A 282 -11.63 -24.57 -3.75
CA GLU A 282 -10.42 -25.40 -3.73
C GLU A 282 -9.20 -24.67 -3.13
N ARG A 283 -9.04 -23.36 -3.38
CA ARG A 283 -7.97 -22.54 -2.78
C ARG A 283 -8.18 -22.34 -1.29
N PHE A 284 -9.40 -22.04 -0.87
CA PHE A 284 -9.74 -21.94 0.55
C PHE A 284 -9.42 -23.26 1.27
N VAL A 285 -9.90 -24.38 0.73
CA VAL A 285 -9.59 -25.72 1.25
C VAL A 285 -8.08 -26.01 1.24
N SER A 286 -7.35 -25.56 0.22
CA SER A 286 -5.89 -25.72 0.14
C SER A 286 -5.15 -24.89 1.19
N ALA A 287 -5.61 -23.67 1.49
CA ALA A 287 -5.07 -22.86 2.58
C ALA A 287 -5.26 -23.56 3.93
N PHE A 288 -6.45 -24.12 4.20
CA PHE A 288 -6.71 -24.93 5.41
C PHE A 288 -5.89 -26.22 5.46
N LYS A 289 -5.59 -26.84 4.31
CA LYS A 289 -4.68 -27.98 4.24
C LYS A 289 -3.23 -27.57 4.54
N GLN A 290 -2.80 -26.41 4.03
CA GLN A 290 -1.48 -25.84 4.31
C GLN A 290 -1.28 -25.49 5.79
N LEU A 291 -2.33 -25.02 6.47
CA LEU A 291 -2.32 -24.77 7.93
C LEU A 291 -1.91 -25.98 8.78
N LYS A 292 -1.95 -27.22 8.24
CA LYS A 292 -1.45 -28.42 8.92
C LYS A 292 0.08 -28.49 9.00
N ASN A 293 0.81 -27.70 8.22
CA ASN A 293 2.26 -27.65 8.28
C ASN A 293 2.73 -26.79 9.46
N PRO A 294 3.62 -27.29 10.33
CA PRO A 294 4.03 -26.58 11.55
C PRO A 294 4.71 -25.24 11.26
N HIS A 295 5.48 -25.14 10.17
CA HIS A 295 6.12 -23.88 9.74
C HIS A 295 5.09 -22.82 9.32
N GLN A 296 3.98 -23.23 8.71
CA GLN A 296 2.91 -22.30 8.30
C GLN A 296 2.07 -21.85 9.50
N LEU A 297 1.89 -22.71 10.51
CA LEU A 297 1.22 -22.33 11.75
C LEU A 297 1.99 -21.22 12.51
N LEU A 298 3.32 -21.27 12.52
CA LEU A 298 4.15 -20.22 13.11
C LEU A 298 3.98 -18.87 12.38
N LEU A 299 3.89 -18.89 11.04
CA LEU A 299 3.64 -17.70 10.24
C LEU A 299 2.27 -17.07 10.53
N VAL A 300 1.26 -17.86 10.90
CA VAL A 300 -0.06 -17.34 11.30
C VAL A 300 0.04 -16.49 12.56
N PHE A 301 0.78 -16.96 13.58
CA PHE A 301 0.98 -16.17 14.80
C PHE A 301 1.72 -14.86 14.53
N ILE A 302 2.76 -14.91 13.70
CA ILE A 302 3.48 -13.69 13.29
C ILE A 302 2.56 -12.75 12.51
N SER A 303 1.70 -13.28 11.64
CA SER A 303 0.74 -12.48 10.86
C SER A 303 -0.32 -11.83 11.74
N ILE A 304 -0.81 -12.52 12.78
CA ILE A 304 -1.74 -11.96 13.76
C ILE A 304 -1.04 -10.83 14.54
N TYR A 305 0.20 -11.04 14.96
CA TYR A 305 0.98 -10.02 15.66
C TYR A 305 1.15 -8.75 14.81
N ILE A 306 1.59 -8.88 13.57
CA ILE A 306 1.73 -7.74 12.62
C ILE A 306 0.37 -7.08 12.37
N GLY A 307 -0.72 -7.87 12.27
CA GLY A 307 -2.07 -7.34 12.11
C GLY A 307 -2.59 -6.57 13.32
N MET A 308 -2.13 -6.89 14.53
CA MET A 308 -2.43 -6.14 15.75
C MET A 308 -1.57 -4.88 15.89
N GLU A 309 -0.32 -4.94 15.41
CA GLU A 309 0.66 -3.86 15.50
C GLU A 309 0.17 -2.57 14.82
N GLY A 310 -0.34 -2.67 13.59
CA GLY A 310 -0.79 -1.51 12.81
C GLY A 310 -1.87 -0.66 13.50
N PRO A 311 -3.03 -1.23 13.87
CA PRO A 311 -4.09 -0.51 14.58
C PRO A 311 -3.67 0.01 15.96
N PHE A 312 -2.77 -0.71 16.65
CA PHE A 312 -2.23 -0.28 17.94
C PHE A 312 -1.40 1.00 17.81
N TYR A 313 -0.50 1.07 16.83
CA TYR A 313 0.27 2.29 16.58
C TYR A 313 -0.61 3.42 16.04
N GLY A 314 -1.48 3.14 15.05
CA GLY A 314 -2.31 4.14 14.40
C GLY A 314 -3.30 4.82 15.35
N ASN A 315 -3.93 4.06 16.25
CA ASN A 315 -5.00 4.58 17.11
C ASN A 315 -4.52 4.83 18.55
N GLU A 316 -4.08 3.79 19.26
CA GLU A 316 -3.83 3.87 20.71
C GLU A 316 -2.56 4.67 21.03
N PHE A 317 -1.48 4.43 20.29
CA PHE A 317 -0.21 5.11 20.54
C PHE A 317 -0.29 6.60 20.19
N THR A 318 -0.88 6.96 19.05
CA THR A 318 -1.06 8.35 18.63
C THR A 318 -1.93 9.13 19.61
N GLU A 319 -3.05 8.54 20.06
CA GLU A 319 -3.93 9.17 21.06
C GLU A 319 -3.19 9.43 22.39
N LEU A 320 -2.45 8.43 22.89
CA LEU A 320 -1.65 8.55 24.11
C LEU A 320 -0.58 9.64 24.00
N VAL A 321 0.14 9.71 22.88
CA VAL A 321 1.22 10.70 22.66
C VAL A 321 0.65 12.11 22.54
N VAL A 322 -0.43 12.31 21.79
CA VAL A 322 -1.10 13.61 21.66
C VAL A 322 -1.65 14.08 23.00
N TYR A 323 -2.27 13.18 23.76
CA TYR A 323 -2.82 13.47 25.07
C TYR A 323 -1.71 13.79 26.10
N LEU A 324 -0.61 13.02 26.09
CA LEU A 324 0.59 13.32 26.87
C LEU A 324 1.21 14.67 26.49
N GLN A 325 1.23 15.03 25.20
CA GLN A 325 1.81 16.28 24.73
C GLN A 325 1.01 17.49 25.20
N ASN A 326 -0.32 17.45 25.14
CA ASN A 326 -1.18 18.52 25.66
C ASN A 326 -1.07 18.67 27.18
N THR A 327 -0.87 17.56 27.90
CA THR A 327 -0.69 17.54 29.36
C THR A 327 0.73 17.95 29.80
N CYS A 328 1.76 17.58 29.04
CA CYS A 328 3.17 17.88 29.32
C CYS A 328 3.60 19.27 28.85
N ILE A 329 3.00 19.84 27.79
CA ILE A 329 3.21 21.24 27.42
C ILE A 329 2.75 22.16 28.55
N ALA A 330 1.65 21.82 29.24
CA ALA A 330 1.21 22.52 30.46
C ALA A 330 2.17 22.32 31.66
N SER A 331 3.03 21.30 31.61
CA SER A 331 4.00 20.95 32.67
C SER A 331 5.45 21.35 32.34
N GLY A 332 5.69 22.05 31.23
CA GLY A 332 7.01 22.61 30.89
C GLY A 332 8.11 21.63 30.46
N TYR A 333 7.77 20.38 30.09
CA TYR A 333 8.77 19.39 29.67
C TYR A 333 8.97 19.34 28.14
N THR A 334 10.23 19.50 27.72
CA THR A 334 10.69 19.60 26.33
C THR A 334 10.75 18.24 25.62
N TYR A 335 9.63 17.71 25.15
CA TYR A 335 9.57 16.51 24.28
C TYR A 335 9.16 16.83 22.82
N ARG A 336 9.39 18.06 22.37
CA ARG A 336 8.87 18.59 21.09
C ARG A 336 9.45 17.94 19.81
N ILE A 337 10.57 17.21 19.86
CA ILE A 337 11.30 16.81 18.65
C ILE A 337 11.14 15.33 18.30
N VAL A 338 10.99 14.44 19.29
CA VAL A 338 10.82 12.99 19.04
C VAL A 338 9.36 12.65 18.68
N SER A 339 8.40 13.43 19.19
CA SER A 339 6.96 13.19 19.02
C SER A 339 6.41 13.58 17.65
N VAL A 340 6.89 14.68 17.04
CA VAL A 340 6.45 15.12 15.70
C VAL A 340 6.95 14.17 14.62
N VAL A 341 8.13 13.57 14.80
CA VAL A 341 8.65 12.58 13.86
C VAL A 341 7.88 11.27 13.98
N LEU A 342 7.54 10.80 15.19
CA LEU A 342 6.73 9.57 15.35
C LEU A 342 5.25 9.75 14.97
N SER A 343 4.62 10.88 15.32
CA SER A 343 3.19 11.14 14.98
C SER A 343 2.97 11.39 13.48
N VAL A 344 4.06 11.69 12.75
CA VAL A 344 4.05 11.83 11.30
C VAL A 344 4.46 10.52 10.63
N MET A 345 5.33 9.70 11.25
CA MET A 345 5.81 8.43 10.68
C MET A 345 4.92 7.21 10.93
N VAL A 346 3.90 7.31 11.80
CA VAL A 346 2.95 6.22 12.07
C VAL A 346 1.68 6.37 11.24
#